data_AF-A0A8T4ZS03-F1
#
_entry.id   AF-A0A8T4ZS03-F1
#
_cell.length_a   1.000
_cell.length_b   1.000
_cell.length_c   1.000
_cell.angle_alpha   90.00
_cell.angle_beta   90.00
_cell.angle_gamma   90.00
#
_symmetry.space_group_name_H-M   'P 1'
#
loop_
_entity.id
_entity.type
_entity.pdbx_description
1 polymer ?
#
loop_
_entity_poly.entity_id
_entity_poly.type
_entity_poly.pdbx_seq_one_letter_code
_entity_poly.pdbx_strand_id
1 'polypeptide(L)'
;MEKPIVVGAQDVVGFRELVVPFGSDQNGIHVNGGNPAGVAWGIKKVLCDSERAKRWGRMARKRVLHYFTWRKATEQTLQIYEMLQHKPEHEEARVVDLLEKITQK
;
A
#
# COMPACT_ATOMS: atom_id res chain seq x y z
N MET A 1 19.71 -4.56 1.39
CA MET A 1 18.94 -3.64 0.52
C MET A 1 18.35 -2.52 1.36
N GLU A 2 18.67 -1.27 1.02
CA GLU A 2 18.27 0.02 1.63
C GLU A 2 18.62 1.12 0.61
N LYS A 3 17.95 1.11 -0.54
CA LYS A 3 18.28 2.00 -1.67
C LYS A 3 17.06 2.85 -2.03
N PRO A 4 17.27 4.11 -2.46
CA PRO A 4 16.18 4.94 -2.96
C PRO A 4 15.59 4.32 -4.23
N ILE A 5 14.32 4.60 -4.48
CA ILE A 5 13.59 4.08 -5.65
C ILE A 5 12.87 5.19 -6.39
N VAL A 6 12.89 5.10 -7.72
CA VAL A 6 12.11 5.92 -8.64
C VAL A 6 11.11 5.00 -9.30
N VAL A 7 9.83 5.30 -9.17
CA VAL A 7 8.75 4.41 -9.61
C VAL A 7 7.83 5.14 -10.57
N GLY A 8 7.55 4.51 -11.71
CA GLY A 8 6.43 4.90 -12.56
C GLY A 8 5.13 4.73 -11.77
N ALA A 9 4.35 5.80 -11.62
CA ALA A 9 3.17 5.85 -10.76
C ALA A 9 1.88 6.22 -11.52
N GLN A 10 1.97 6.30 -12.85
CA GLN A 10 0.85 6.60 -13.74
C GLN A 10 0.32 5.30 -14.35
N ASP A 11 -1.00 5.18 -14.43
CA ASP A 11 -1.76 4.01 -14.92
C ASP A 11 -1.53 2.72 -14.11
N VAL A 12 -1.44 1.56 -14.76
CA VAL A 12 -1.32 0.24 -14.12
C VAL A 12 0.14 -0.04 -13.78
N VAL A 13 0.46 0.01 -12.49
CA VAL A 13 1.83 -0.15 -11.99
C VAL A 13 1.83 -0.94 -10.69
N GLY A 14 2.80 -1.86 -10.52
CA GLY A 14 2.84 -2.76 -9.36
C GLY A 14 3.63 -2.25 -8.15
N PHE A 15 4.30 -1.11 -8.26
CA PHE A 15 5.21 -0.60 -7.22
C PHE A 15 4.77 0.73 -6.61
N ARG A 16 3.68 1.33 -7.07
CA ARG A 16 3.25 2.66 -6.65
C ARG A 16 2.99 2.72 -5.14
N GLU A 17 2.36 1.68 -4.61
CA GLU A 17 1.91 1.51 -3.23
C GLU A 17 3.08 1.32 -2.24
N LEU A 18 4.22 0.84 -2.75
CA LEU A 18 5.43 0.67 -1.94
C LEU A 18 6.13 2.02 -1.68
N VAL A 19 5.89 3.01 -2.54
CA VAL A 19 6.59 4.29 -2.52
C VAL A 19 5.71 5.39 -1.96
N VAL A 20 6.21 6.07 -0.94
CA VAL A 20 5.66 7.31 -0.40
C VAL A 20 6.45 8.46 -1.04
N PRO A 21 5.85 9.26 -1.94
CA PRO A 21 6.58 10.25 -2.74
C PRO A 21 6.76 11.62 -2.06
N PHE A 22 6.15 11.86 -0.90
CA PHE A 22 6.24 13.13 -0.17
C PHE A 22 5.99 12.94 1.34
N GLY A 23 6.35 13.95 2.15
CA GLY A 23 6.14 13.96 3.59
C GLY A 23 7.28 13.34 4.41
N SER A 24 7.06 13.20 5.72
CA SER A 24 8.06 12.67 6.67
C SER A 24 8.45 11.23 6.37
N ASP A 25 7.52 10.44 5.84
CA ASP A 25 7.73 9.03 5.49
C ASP A 25 8.20 8.83 4.04
N GLN A 26 8.58 9.91 3.36
CA GLN A 26 9.06 9.83 1.99
C GLN A 26 10.22 8.83 1.88
N ASN A 27 10.08 7.90 0.94
CA ASN A 27 11.03 6.82 0.73
C ASN A 27 11.44 6.64 -0.75
N GLY A 28 10.96 7.52 -1.62
CA GLY A 28 11.28 7.52 -3.05
C GLY A 28 10.53 8.61 -3.81
N ILE A 29 10.44 8.42 -5.12
CA ILE A 29 9.82 9.37 -6.06
C ILE A 29 8.85 8.62 -6.97
N HIS A 30 7.70 9.25 -7.21
CA HIS A 30 6.77 8.88 -8.29
C HIS A 30 7.07 9.71 -9.55
N VAL A 31 7.06 9.04 -10.70
CA VAL A 31 7.21 9.67 -12.03
C VAL A 31 6.13 9.14 -12.99
N ASN A 32 5.91 9.82 -14.12
CA ASN A 32 5.22 9.19 -15.25
C ASN A 32 6.21 8.23 -15.95
N GLY A 33 5.95 6.92 -15.85
CA GLY A 33 6.81 5.89 -16.45
C GLY A 33 6.82 5.90 -17.98
N GLY A 34 5.75 6.41 -18.62
CA GLY A 34 5.66 6.57 -20.07
C GLY A 34 6.34 7.84 -20.60
N ASN A 35 6.88 8.70 -19.72
CA ASN A 35 7.59 9.91 -20.10
C ASN A 35 9.09 9.80 -19.75
N PRO A 36 9.98 9.59 -20.75
CA PRO A 36 11.42 9.48 -20.52
C PRO A 36 12.03 10.67 -19.77
N ALA A 37 11.56 11.89 -20.03
CA ALA A 37 12.06 13.08 -19.35
C ALA A 37 11.70 13.08 -17.85
N GLY A 38 10.52 12.55 -17.50
CA GLY A 38 10.09 12.36 -16.12
C GLY A 38 10.96 11.35 -15.38
N VAL A 39 11.30 10.23 -16.03
CA VAL A 39 12.21 9.22 -15.47
C VAL A 39 13.61 9.79 -15.26
N ALA A 40 14.16 10.50 -16.26
CA ALA A 40 15.47 11.15 -16.16
C ALA A 40 15.53 12.16 -15.01
N TRP A 41 14.46 12.96 -14.84
CA TRP A 41 14.34 13.86 -13.70
C TRP A 41 14.34 13.13 -12.36
N GLY A 42 13.59 12.04 -12.24
CA GLY A 42 13.53 11.23 -11.01
C GLY A 42 14.89 10.64 -10.64
N ILE A 43 15.61 10.09 -11.62
CA ILE A 43 16.97 9.57 -11.44
C ILE A 43 17.90 10.69 -10.99
N LYS A 44 17.87 11.85 -11.66
CA LYS A 44 18.69 13.02 -11.29
C LYS A 44 18.42 13.47 -9.86
N LYS A 45 17.15 13.50 -9.42
CA LYS A 45 16.79 13.87 -8.04
C LYS A 45 17.39 12.94 -6.99
N VAL A 46 17.52 11.66 -7.30
CA VAL A 46 18.20 10.68 -6.44
C VAL A 46 19.71 10.88 -6.45
N LEU A 47 20.32 11.06 -7.63
CA LEU A 47 21.79 11.11 -7.76
C LEU A 47 22.41 12.43 -7.28
N CYS A 48 21.70 13.55 -7.39
CA CYS A 48 22.24 14.86 -7.00
C CYS A 48 22.33 15.09 -5.48
N ASP A 49 21.80 14.19 -4.64
CA ASP A 49 21.83 14.33 -3.18
C ASP A 49 21.95 12.95 -2.52
N SER A 50 23.18 12.55 -2.20
CA SER A 50 23.50 11.24 -1.66
C SER A 50 22.92 11.01 -0.27
N GLU A 51 22.81 12.06 0.57
CA GLU A 51 22.29 11.93 1.92
C GLU A 51 20.77 11.76 1.91
N ARG A 52 20.07 12.48 1.03
CA ARG A 52 18.65 12.23 0.77
C ARG A 52 18.41 10.83 0.22
N ALA A 53 19.20 10.38 -0.74
CA ALA A 53 19.14 9.03 -1.28
C ALA A 53 19.28 7.94 -0.19
N LYS A 54 20.28 8.07 0.69
CA LYS A 54 20.47 7.15 1.83
C LYS A 54 19.29 7.18 2.80
N ARG A 55 18.77 8.38 3.12
CA ARG A 55 17.60 8.53 4.00
C ARG A 55 16.37 7.84 3.42
N TRP A 56 16.06 8.07 2.14
CA TRP A 56 14.95 7.41 1.47
C TRP A 56 15.11 5.88 1.46
N GLY A 57 16.32 5.37 1.22
CA GLY A 57 16.60 3.93 1.30
C GLY A 57 16.31 3.32 2.66
N ARG A 58 16.69 4.01 3.76
CA ARG A 58 16.37 3.58 5.13
C ARG A 58 14.87 3.61 5.42
N MET A 59 14.16 4.66 5.00
CA MET A 59 12.71 4.78 5.16
C MET A 59 11.96 3.68 4.38
N ALA A 60 12.43 3.37 3.17
CA ALA A 60 11.88 2.27 2.36
C ALA A 60 12.04 0.94 3.09
N ARG A 61 13.23 0.66 3.63
CA ARG A 61 13.47 -0.57 4.41
C ARG A 61 12.61 -0.65 5.66
N LYS A 62 12.48 0.45 6.41
CA LYS A 62 11.59 0.52 7.58
C LYS A 62 10.15 0.16 7.19
N ARG A 63 9.66 0.70 6.07
CA ARG A 63 8.32 0.39 5.54
C ARG A 63 8.17 -1.08 5.14
N VAL A 64 9.16 -1.66 4.44
CA VAL A 64 9.16 -3.09 4.06
C VAL A 64 9.05 -3.99 5.28
N LEU A 65 9.84 -3.73 6.32
CA LEU A 65 9.80 -4.52 7.55
C LEU A 65 8.48 -4.36 8.31
N HIS A 66 7.81 -3.22 8.17
CA HIS A 66 6.55 -2.97 8.85
C HIS A 66 5.34 -3.60 8.14
N TYR A 67 5.26 -3.49 6.81
CA TYR A 67 4.06 -3.87 6.05
C TYR A 67 4.23 -5.10 5.16
N PHE A 68 5.43 -5.35 4.63
CA PHE A 68 5.64 -6.25 3.49
C PHE A 68 6.47 -7.48 3.84
N THR A 69 6.46 -7.89 5.11
CA THR A 69 7.09 -9.16 5.51
C THR A 69 6.19 -10.34 5.20
N TRP A 70 6.78 -11.52 4.99
CA TRP A 70 6.02 -12.76 4.84
C TRP A 70 5.02 -12.97 5.97
N ARG A 71 5.42 -12.73 7.22
CA ARG A 71 4.53 -12.81 8.37
C ARG A 71 3.30 -11.92 8.21
N LYS A 72 3.50 -10.65 7.83
CA LYS A 72 2.39 -9.70 7.61
C LYS A 72 1.48 -10.14 6.47
N ALA A 73 2.06 -10.59 5.37
CA ALA A 73 1.30 -11.11 4.24
C ALA A 73 0.47 -12.34 4.64
N THR A 74 1.05 -13.30 5.36
CA THR A 74 0.35 -14.51 5.84
C THR A 74 -0.75 -14.16 6.85
N GLU A 75 -0.48 -13.28 7.83
CA GLU A 75 -1.47 -12.80 8.80
C GLU A 75 -2.68 -12.18 8.09
N GLN A 76 -2.45 -11.26 7.15
CA GLN A 76 -3.52 -10.61 6.38
C GLN A 76 -4.29 -11.60 5.50
N THR A 77 -3.58 -12.55 4.88
CA THR A 77 -4.19 -13.58 4.05
C THR A 77 -5.11 -14.47 4.90
N LEU A 78 -4.63 -14.92 6.07
CA LEU A 78 -5.40 -15.77 6.97
C LEU A 78 -6.65 -15.07 7.48
N GLN A 79 -6.55 -13.78 7.83
CA GLN A 79 -7.70 -12.97 8.24
C GLN A 79 -8.83 -12.98 7.20
N ILE A 80 -8.51 -12.89 5.90
CA ILE A 80 -9.51 -12.98 4.83
C ILE A 80 -10.17 -14.36 4.79
N TYR A 81 -9.38 -15.43 4.93
CA TYR A 81 -9.95 -16.79 4.97
C TYR A 81 -10.86 -17.00 6.18
N GLU A 82 -10.47 -16.52 7.35
CA GLU A 82 -11.29 -16.59 8.58
C GLU A 82 -12.59 -15.80 8.43
N MET A 83 -12.55 -14.61 7.84
CA MET A 83 -13.75 -13.81 7.53
C MET A 83 -14.74 -14.54 6.60
N LEU A 84 -14.23 -15.32 5.65
CA LEU A 84 -15.07 -16.08 4.73
C LEU A 84 -15.66 -17.35 5.37
N GLN A 85 -14.94 -17.97 6.31
CA GLN A 85 -15.43 -19.13 7.07
C GLN A 85 -16.50 -18.73 8.08
N HIS A 86 -16.29 -17.60 8.76
CA HIS A 86 -17.26 -17.01 9.68
C HIS A 86 -18.10 -15.97 8.95
N LYS A 87 -18.98 -16.42 8.04
CA LYS A 87 -20.08 -15.56 7.57
C LYS A 87 -20.78 -15.01 8.81
N PRO A 88 -21.08 -13.70 8.89
CA PRO A 88 -21.90 -13.19 9.97
C PRO A 88 -23.30 -13.80 9.81
N GLU A 89 -23.55 -14.91 10.51
CA GLU A 89 -24.87 -15.56 10.62
C GLU A 89 -25.93 -14.61 11.21
N HIS A 90 -25.51 -13.43 11.67
CA HIS A 90 -26.33 -12.42 12.33
C HIS A 90 -26.79 -11.25 11.46
N GLU A 91 -26.38 -11.14 10.20
CA GLU A 91 -26.90 -10.05 9.33
C GLU A 91 -28.26 -10.40 8.72
N GLU A 92 -28.42 -11.61 8.18
CA GLU A 92 -29.69 -12.08 7.63
C GLU A 92 -30.77 -12.21 8.72
N ALA A 93 -30.43 -12.78 9.88
CA ALA A 93 -31.36 -12.91 11.00
C ALA A 93 -31.83 -11.56 11.56
N ARG A 94 -30.95 -10.54 11.62
CA ARG A 94 -31.32 -9.19 12.07
C ARG A 94 -32.25 -8.48 11.11
N VAL A 95 -32.05 -8.66 9.80
CA VAL A 95 -32.90 -8.05 8.78
C VAL A 95 -34.29 -8.69 8.81
N VAL A 96 -34.37 -10.01 8.97
CA VAL A 96 -35.64 -10.73 9.13
C VAL A 96 -36.39 -10.28 10.39
N ASP A 97 -35.72 -10.23 11.55
CA ASP A 97 -36.30 -9.74 12.81
C ASP A 97 -36.80 -8.29 12.72
N LEU A 98 -36.08 -7.43 11.97
CA LEU A 98 -36.46 -6.03 11.78
C LEU A 98 -37.67 -5.91 10.87
N LEU A 99 -37.71 -6.69 9.79
CA LEU A 99 -38.82 -6.71 8.85
C LEU A 99 -40.09 -7.24 9.53
N GLU A 100 -40.02 -8.33 10.29
CA GLU A 100 -41.16 -8.89 11.03
C GLU A 100 -41.76 -7.85 11.99
N LYS A 101 -40.91 -7.12 12.74
CA LYS A 101 -41.34 -6.04 13.64
C LYS A 101 -41.99 -4.86 12.93
N ILE A 102 -41.62 -4.58 11.69
CA ILE A 102 -42.20 -3.51 10.88
C ILE A 102 -43.54 -3.95 10.26
N THR A 103 -43.66 -5.23 9.87
CA THR A 103 -44.88 -5.78 9.26
C THR A 103 -45.97 -6.22 10.23
N GLN A 104 -45.68 -6.41 11.52
CA GLN A 104 -46.67 -6.75 12.56
C GLN A 104 -47.39 -5.53 13.19
N LYS A 105 -47.38 -4.37 12.53
CA LYS A 105 -48.07 -3.16 12.99
C LYS A 105 -49.07 -2.68 11.94
#